data_AF-A0A0H3NS88-F1
#
_entry.id   AF-A0A0H3NS88-F1
#
_cell.length_a   1.000
_cell.length_b   1.000
_cell.length_c   1.000
_cell.angle_alpha   90.00
_cell.angle_beta   90.00
_cell.angle_gamma   90.00
#
_symmetry.space_group_name_H-M   'P 1'
#
loop_
_entity.id
_entity.type
_entity.pdbx_description
1 polymer ?
#
loop_
_entity_poly.entity_id
_entity_poly.type
_entity_poly.pdbx_seq_one_letter_code
_entity_poly.pdbx_strand_id
1 'polypeptide(L)'
;MQIILAILFSWTISFAASSAQSTLSVGGTITYSGAIVESPCDTSFSDQTITTRCYRNGETLTQRQTLSRNMSLTSRLPNQLASSNLEWLNPQRSLGILTVTYL
;
A
#
# COMPACT_ATOMS: atom_id res chain seq x y z
N MET A 1 -15.71 7.35 78.78
CA MET A 1 -16.03 6.31 77.78
C MET A 1 -16.60 6.86 76.46
N GLN A 2 -17.19 8.08 76.43
CA GLN A 2 -17.71 8.71 75.20
C GLN A 2 -16.63 9.17 74.19
N ILE A 3 -15.48 9.67 74.65
CA ILE A 3 -14.49 10.35 73.78
C ILE A 3 -13.72 9.34 72.90
N ILE A 4 -13.44 8.14 73.43
CA ILE A 4 -12.74 7.07 72.70
C ILE A 4 -13.58 6.57 71.52
N LEU A 5 -14.91 6.54 71.67
CA LEU A 5 -15.83 6.14 70.61
C LEU A 5 -15.83 7.14 69.43
N ALA A 6 -15.67 8.44 69.72
CA ALA A 6 -15.66 9.48 68.71
C ALA A 6 -14.39 9.47 67.85
N ILE A 7 -13.22 9.20 68.45
CA ILE A 7 -11.93 9.18 67.74
C ILE A 7 -11.84 7.98 66.79
N LEU A 8 -12.41 6.84 67.18
CA LEU A 8 -12.47 5.63 66.33
C LEU A 8 -13.41 5.81 65.13
N PHE A 9 -14.44 6.66 65.24
CA PHE A 9 -15.35 6.99 64.14
C PHE A 9 -14.75 8.00 63.13
N SER A 10 -13.76 8.80 63.51
CA SER A 10 -13.13 9.76 62.59
C SER A 10 -12.15 9.12 61.61
N TRP A 11 -11.55 7.97 61.93
CA TRP A 11 -10.58 7.30 61.06
C TRP A 11 -11.21 6.46 59.94
N THR A 12 -12.49 6.09 60.06
CA THR A 12 -13.19 5.31 59.03
C THR A 12 -13.65 6.16 57.84
N ILE A 13 -13.73 7.48 58.00
CA ILE A 13 -14.25 8.39 56.95
C ILE A 13 -13.15 8.78 55.94
N SER A 14 -11.87 8.77 56.34
CA SER A 14 -10.77 9.20 55.46
C SER A 14 -10.34 8.16 54.41
N PHE A 15 -10.72 6.88 54.55
CA PHE A 15 -10.33 5.82 53.62
C PHE A 15 -11.26 5.66 52.40
N ALA A 16 -12.45 6.26 52.41
CA ALA A 16 -13.40 6.12 51.30
C ALA A 16 -13.12 7.06 50.11
N ALA A 17 -12.22 8.04 50.26
CA ALA A 17 -12.02 9.10 49.26
C ALA A 17 -10.87 8.86 48.27
N SER A 18 -10.03 7.83 48.45
CA SER A 18 -8.76 7.71 47.73
C SER A 18 -8.74 6.75 46.53
N SER A 19 -9.89 6.28 46.04
CA SER A 19 -9.93 5.40 44.84
C SER A 19 -11.08 5.69 43.88
N ALA A 20 -11.50 6.94 43.73
CA ALA A 20 -12.30 7.35 42.58
C ALA A 20 -11.40 7.35 41.33
N GLN A 21 -11.03 6.17 40.85
CA GLN A 21 -10.48 5.99 39.51
C GLN A 21 -11.59 6.45 38.56
N SER A 22 -11.35 7.56 37.86
CA SER A 22 -12.31 8.12 36.89
C SER A 22 -12.81 7.02 35.98
N THR A 23 -14.10 6.68 36.05
CA THR A 23 -14.77 5.70 35.18
C THR A 23 -15.03 6.27 33.78
N LEU A 24 -14.35 7.36 33.42
CA LEU A 24 -14.47 7.98 32.11
C LEU A 24 -13.77 7.07 31.09
N SER A 25 -14.56 6.25 30.41
CA SER A 25 -14.14 5.53 29.22
C SER A 25 -13.77 6.55 28.14
N VAL A 26 -12.48 6.88 28.03
CA VAL A 26 -11.97 7.64 26.88
C VAL A 26 -11.95 6.68 25.71
N GLY A 27 -12.96 6.78 24.85
CA GLY A 27 -13.14 5.95 23.67
C GLY A 27 -13.46 6.81 22.46
N GLY A 28 -13.10 6.33 21.28
CA GLY A 28 -13.37 6.97 20.00
C GLY A 28 -13.36 5.94 18.88
N THR A 29 -13.82 6.34 17.70
CA THR A 29 -13.90 5.46 16.53
C THR A 29 -12.64 5.57 15.69
N ILE A 30 -12.00 4.44 15.41
CA ILE A 30 -10.95 4.35 14.38
C ILE A 30 -11.57 3.69 13.15
N THR A 31 -11.60 4.44 12.04
CA THR A 31 -12.04 3.91 10.74
C THR A 31 -10.81 3.61 9.89
N TYR A 32 -10.64 2.35 9.50
CA TYR A 32 -9.65 1.95 8.51
C TYR A 32 -10.32 1.87 7.14
N SER A 33 -9.65 2.39 6.12
CA SER A 33 -10.06 2.27 4.73
C SER A 33 -8.88 1.82 3.89
N GLY A 34 -9.17 1.00 2.89
CA GLY A 34 -8.17 0.44 1.98
C GLY A 34 -8.80 -0.51 0.99
N ALA A 35 -8.01 -0.92 0.00
CA ALA A 35 -8.39 -1.91 -0.99
C ALA A 35 -7.21 -2.86 -1.23
N ILE A 36 -7.51 -4.14 -1.44
CA ILE A 36 -6.55 -5.10 -1.98
C ILE A 36 -6.78 -5.13 -3.48
N VAL A 37 -5.82 -4.61 -4.25
CA VAL A 37 -5.88 -4.54 -5.71
C VAL A 37 -4.75 -5.36 -6.30
N GLU A 38 -4.95 -5.83 -7.53
CA GLU A 38 -3.87 -6.48 -8.28
C GLU A 38 -2.73 -5.48 -8.56
N SER A 39 -1.49 -5.95 -8.50
CA SER A 39 -0.33 -5.10 -8.75
C SER A 39 -0.26 -4.62 -10.20
N PRO A 40 0.47 -3.52 -10.47
CA PRO A 40 0.93 -3.20 -11.82
C PRO A 40 1.75 -4.36 -12.42
N CYS A 41 1.98 -4.30 -13.73
CA CYS A 41 2.84 -5.27 -14.40
C CYS A 41 4.33 -5.01 -14.08
N ASP A 42 5.08 -6.07 -13.81
CA ASP A 42 6.54 -6.03 -13.72
C ASP A 42 7.12 -5.96 -15.14
N THR A 43 8.03 -5.01 -15.38
CA THR A 43 8.70 -4.85 -16.66
C THR A 43 10.21 -4.87 -16.46
N SER A 44 10.89 -5.73 -17.20
CA SER A 44 12.34 -5.91 -17.16
C SER A 44 12.92 -5.84 -18.57
N PHE A 45 14.17 -5.43 -18.67
CA PHE A 45 14.90 -5.31 -19.94
C PHE A 45 16.23 -6.05 -19.85
N SER A 46 16.44 -7.02 -20.74
CA SER A 46 17.71 -7.75 -20.90
C SER A 46 17.92 -8.07 -22.37
N ASP A 47 19.14 -7.93 -22.87
CA ASP A 47 19.53 -8.36 -24.23
C ASP A 47 18.58 -7.86 -25.33
N GLN A 48 18.24 -6.57 -25.28
CA GLN A 48 17.29 -5.92 -26.20
C GLN A 48 15.88 -6.51 -26.17
N THR A 49 15.53 -7.30 -25.16
CA THR A 49 14.21 -7.89 -24.98
C THR A 49 13.54 -7.32 -23.76
N ILE A 50 12.38 -6.70 -23.97
CA ILE A 50 11.47 -6.30 -22.90
C ILE A 50 10.66 -7.52 -22.49
N THR A 51 10.70 -7.88 -21.21
CA THR A 51 9.84 -8.89 -20.63
C THR A 51 8.87 -8.22 -19.67
N THR A 52 7.58 -8.36 -19.96
CA THR A 52 6.49 -7.85 -19.14
C THR A 52 5.75 -9.02 -18.50
N ARG A 53 5.57 -8.97 -17.19
CA ARG A 53 4.85 -9.96 -16.37
C ARG A 53 3.68 -9.27 -15.66
N CYS A 54 2.47 -9.66 -15.99
CA CYS A 54 1.25 -9.10 -15.40
C CYS A 54 0.52 -10.19 -14.60
N TYR A 55 0.22 -9.94 -13.33
CA TYR A 55 -0.63 -10.82 -12.55
C TYR A 55 -2.09 -10.42 -12.73
N ARG A 56 -2.92 -11.30 -13.29
CA ARG A 56 -4.36 -11.09 -13.51
C ARG A 56 -5.14 -12.37 -13.27
N ASN A 57 -6.27 -12.26 -12.56
CA ASN A 57 -7.21 -13.36 -12.34
C ASN A 57 -6.56 -14.62 -11.74
N GLY A 58 -5.53 -14.46 -10.91
CA GLY A 58 -4.81 -15.59 -10.30
C GLY A 58 -3.65 -16.14 -11.13
N GLU A 59 -3.41 -15.61 -12.34
CA GLU A 59 -2.39 -16.11 -13.26
C GLU A 59 -1.34 -15.05 -13.61
N THR A 60 -0.12 -15.49 -13.91
CA THR A 60 0.95 -14.61 -14.41
C THR A 60 1.04 -14.70 -15.93
N LEU A 61 0.64 -13.62 -16.59
CA LEU A 61 0.75 -13.46 -18.04
C LEU A 61 2.09 -12.86 -18.39
N THR A 62 2.87 -13.54 -19.23
CA THR A 62 4.19 -13.08 -19.65
C THR A 62 4.20 -12.76 -21.14
N GLN A 63 4.64 -11.57 -21.50
CA GLN A 63 4.92 -11.18 -22.88
C GLN A 63 6.37 -10.76 -23.02
N ARG A 64 7.00 -11.25 -24.09
CA ARG A 64 8.37 -10.90 -24.46
C ARG A 64 8.34 -10.16 -25.79
N GLN A 65 9.04 -9.04 -25.83
CA GLN A 65 9.12 -8.20 -27.00
C GLN A 65 10.58 -7.84 -27.26
N THR A 66 11.16 -8.41 -28.31
CA THR A 66 12.49 -8.05 -28.76
C THR A 66 12.42 -6.69 -29.47
N LEU A 67 13.20 -5.73 -28.97
CA LEU A 67 13.39 -4.44 -29.59
C LEU A 67 14.19 -4.62 -30.88
N SER A 68 13.60 -4.19 -31.99
CA SER A 68 14.35 -3.96 -33.22
C SER A 68 14.37 -2.46 -33.50
N ARG A 69 15.41 -2.00 -34.19
CA ARG A 69 15.50 -0.59 -34.58
C ARG A 69 14.31 -0.15 -35.43
N ASN A 70 13.68 -1.06 -36.17
CA ASN A 70 12.57 -0.79 -37.08
C ASN A 70 11.21 -1.14 -36.47
N MET A 71 11.14 -1.45 -35.18
CA MET A 71 9.91 -1.85 -34.52
C MET A 71 8.90 -0.70 -34.46
N SER A 72 7.61 -1.04 -34.48
CA SER A 72 6.53 -0.12 -34.09
C SER A 72 6.83 0.46 -32.70
N LEU A 73 6.78 1.78 -32.60
CA LEU A 73 6.94 2.50 -31.35
C LEU A 73 5.80 2.13 -30.38
N THR A 74 4.64 1.69 -30.87
CA THR A 74 3.48 1.37 -30.05
C THR A 74 3.19 -0.13 -29.99
N SER A 75 2.96 -0.66 -28.79
CA SER A 75 2.59 -2.07 -28.54
C SER A 75 1.59 -2.21 -27.39
N ARG A 76 0.72 -3.21 -27.43
CA ARG A 76 -0.21 -3.54 -26.33
C ARG A 76 0.42 -4.59 -25.41
N LEU A 77 0.27 -4.41 -24.10
CA LEU A 77 0.68 -5.39 -23.09
C LEU A 77 -0.35 -6.53 -23.00
N PRO A 78 -0.02 -7.67 -22.34
CA PRO A 78 -0.93 -8.79 -22.16
C PRO A 78 -2.32 -8.36 -21.70
N ASN A 79 -3.36 -9.01 -22.23
CA ASN A 79 -4.77 -8.72 -21.92
C ASN A 79 -5.20 -7.26 -22.08
N GLN A 80 -4.48 -6.46 -22.87
CA GLN A 80 -4.76 -5.04 -23.06
C GLN A 80 -4.75 -4.23 -21.75
N LEU A 81 -4.02 -4.69 -20.73
CA LEU A 81 -3.95 -4.03 -19.42
C LEU A 81 -3.22 -2.68 -19.47
N ALA A 82 -2.41 -2.50 -20.50
CA ALA A 82 -1.65 -1.31 -20.73
C ALA A 82 -1.29 -1.18 -22.21
N SER A 83 -1.01 0.05 -22.62
CA SER A 83 -0.31 0.34 -23.86
C SER A 83 1.11 0.79 -23.55
N SER A 84 2.02 0.54 -24.50
CA SER A 84 3.40 1.00 -24.42
C SER A 84 3.77 1.79 -25.65
N ASN A 85 4.56 2.84 -25.45
CA ASN A 85 5.15 3.64 -26.50
C ASN A 85 6.66 3.79 -26.25
N LEU A 86 7.48 3.34 -27.19
CA LEU A 86 8.92 3.53 -27.20
C LEU A 86 9.24 4.78 -28.01
N GLU A 87 10.09 5.65 -27.50
CA GLU A 87 10.64 6.80 -28.22
C GLU A 87 12.15 6.71 -28.24
N TRP A 88 12.77 6.80 -29.43
CA TRP A 88 14.23 6.80 -29.55
C TRP A 88 14.80 8.21 -29.31
N LEU A 89 15.78 8.33 -28.43
CA LEU A 89 16.42 9.59 -28.08
C LEU A 89 17.61 9.96 -28.98
N ASN A 90 18.05 9.04 -29.85
CA ASN A 90 19.20 9.26 -30.71
C ASN A 90 19.05 8.64 -32.11
N PRO A 91 19.71 9.21 -33.14
CA PRO A 91 19.64 8.71 -34.52
C PRO A 91 20.10 7.25 -34.68
N GLN A 92 21.05 6.83 -33.85
CA GLN A 92 21.55 5.46 -33.85
C GLN A 92 20.56 4.45 -33.23
N ARG A 93 19.43 4.91 -32.64
CA ARG A 93 18.40 4.08 -31.99
C ARG A 93 18.99 3.09 -30.98
N SER A 94 19.86 3.59 -30.13
CA SER A 94 20.52 2.82 -29.06
C SER A 94 20.08 3.26 -27.66
N LEU A 95 19.38 4.39 -27.56
CA LEU A 95 18.82 4.93 -26.33
C LEU A 95 17.37 5.34 -26.58
N GLY A 96 16.46 4.94 -25.69
CA GLY A 96 15.04 5.26 -25.82
C GLY A 96 14.32 5.30 -24.48
N ILE A 97 13.14 5.91 -24.48
CA ILE A 97 12.20 5.94 -23.35
C ILE A 97 11.02 5.03 -23.69
N LEU A 98 10.73 4.05 -22.83
CA LEU A 98 9.52 3.24 -22.92
C LEU A 98 8.48 3.79 -21.94
N THR A 99 7.46 4.44 -22.47
CA THR A 99 6.31 4.92 -21.69
C THR A 99 5.25 3.82 -21.64
N VAL A 100 4.81 3.46 -20.43
CA VAL A 100 3.75 2.47 -20.21
C VAL A 100 2.54 3.16 -19.60
N THR A 101 1.40 3.05 -20.26
CA THR A 101 0.12 3.65 -19.82
C THR A 101 -0.86 2.55 -19.49
N TYR A 102 -1.20 2.41 -18.21
CA TYR A 102 -2.23 1.50 -17.73
C TYR A 102 -3.63 2.01 -18.12
N LEU A 103 -4.50 1.10 -18.56
CA LEU A 103 -5.90 1.40 -18.89
C LEU A 103 -6.81 1.32 -17.67
#